data_AF-A0A7K0CNS6-F1
#
_entry.id   AF-A0A7K0CNS6-F1
#
_cell.length_a   1.000
_cell.length_b   1.000
_cell.length_c   1.000
_cell.angle_alpha   90.00
_cell.angle_beta   90.00
_cell.angle_gamma   90.00
#
_symmetry.space_group_name_H-M   'P 1'
#
loop_
_entity.id
_entity.type
_entity.pdbx_description
1 polymer ?
#
loop_
_entity_poly.entity_id
_entity_poly.type
_entity_poly.pdbx_seq_one_letter_code
_entity_poly.pdbx_strand_id
1 'polypeptide(L)'
;MTDQLYRPWGTVTPDFWLNTTPDDEPDPGAIPPAYAERITTLIALYESKDPESLIRAAAEADALDHDLTVEYGADHLFTLQLRDLRGWLCHLTGQHAAGVHWCLHTLRAHIRVRGAGHRLAADQARRTCQIWRYVTDLAEARSTGEMLLPLLEDVLGTDSTEARAVRIVLGRIGARPPAS
;
A
#
# COMPACT_ATOMS: atom_id res chain seq x y z
N MET A 1 -16.23 -12.98 -12.66
CA MET A 1 -14.99 -13.00 -11.85
C MET A 1 -15.12 -11.91 -10.81
N THR A 2 -15.23 -12.28 -9.54
CA THR A 2 -15.27 -11.33 -8.44
C THR A 2 -13.88 -10.72 -8.30
N ASP A 3 -13.73 -9.43 -8.61
CA ASP A 3 -12.49 -8.71 -8.31
C ASP A 3 -12.34 -8.70 -6.78
N GLN A 4 -11.50 -9.60 -6.26
CA GLN A 4 -11.12 -9.59 -4.86
C GLN A 4 -10.34 -8.29 -4.62
N LEU A 5 -10.97 -7.31 -3.98
CA LEU A 5 -10.28 -6.12 -3.51
C LEU A 5 -9.26 -6.56 -2.45
N TYR A 6 -7.97 -6.44 -2.76
CA TYR A 6 -6.91 -6.62 -1.78
C TYR A 6 -6.93 -5.37 -0.88
N ARG A 7 -7.69 -5.43 0.22
CA ARG A 7 -7.71 -4.38 1.26
C ARG A 7 -6.37 -4.33 2.00
N PRO A 8 -5.93 -3.15 2.52
CA PRO A 8 -4.72 -2.91 3.31
C PRO A 8 -4.23 -4.10 4.12
N TRP A 9 -5.19 -4.69 4.83
CA TRP A 9 -4.95 -5.63 5.91
C TRP A 9 -6.02 -6.74 5.93
N GLY A 10 -6.69 -7.03 4.80
CA GLY A 10 -7.90 -7.86 4.83
C GLY A 10 -9.04 -7.16 5.57
N THR A 11 -9.64 -7.82 6.58
CA THR A 11 -10.62 -7.21 7.50
C THR A 11 -9.87 -6.54 8.64
N VAL A 12 -10.06 -5.23 8.86
CA VAL A 12 -9.43 -4.50 9.97
C VAL A 12 -10.12 -4.92 11.27
N THR A 13 -9.52 -5.84 12.02
CA THR A 13 -9.96 -6.18 13.38
C THR A 13 -8.95 -5.63 14.39
N PRO A 14 -9.36 -5.34 15.63
CA PRO A 14 -8.42 -5.06 16.72
C PRO A 14 -7.36 -6.16 16.91
N ASP A 15 -7.69 -7.42 16.57
CA ASP A 15 -6.75 -8.56 16.61
C ASP A 15 -5.58 -8.45 15.62
N PHE A 16 -5.70 -7.66 14.54
CA PHE A 16 -4.60 -7.37 13.61
C PHE A 16 -3.41 -6.71 14.33
N TRP A 17 -3.69 -5.97 15.41
CA TRP A 17 -2.71 -5.30 16.25
C TRP A 17 -2.29 -6.11 17.48
N LEU A 18 -2.90 -7.28 17.72
CA LEU A 18 -2.82 -7.98 19.00
C LEU A 18 -2.54 -9.49 18.94
N ASN A 19 -2.48 -10.14 17.76
CA ASN A 19 -2.23 -11.59 17.69
C ASN A 19 -1.15 -12.02 16.68
N THR A 20 0.02 -12.24 17.27
CA THR A 20 1.13 -13.15 16.98
C THR A 20 0.76 -14.48 16.33
N THR A 21 1.52 -14.88 15.31
CA THR A 21 1.87 -16.30 15.11
C THR A 21 3.06 -16.67 16.02
N PRO A 22 3.15 -17.91 16.55
CA PRO A 22 4.04 -18.23 17.68
C PRO A 22 5.56 -18.21 17.44
N ASP A 23 6.02 -17.79 16.26
CA ASP A 23 7.44 -17.81 15.86
C ASP A 23 8.07 -16.41 15.70
N ASP A 24 7.35 -15.31 15.96
CA ASP A 24 7.89 -13.96 15.77
C ASP A 24 8.28 -13.28 17.09
N GLU A 25 9.44 -12.62 17.08
CA GLU A 25 9.98 -11.65 18.05
C GLU A 25 8.92 -10.67 18.61
N PRO A 26 9.18 -10.01 19.76
CA PRO A 26 8.24 -9.05 20.39
C PRO A 26 7.60 -8.10 19.38
N ASP A 27 6.26 -8.09 19.38
CA ASP A 27 5.37 -7.50 18.38
C ASP A 27 5.73 -6.03 18.03
N PRO A 28 6.39 -5.79 16.88
CA PRO A 28 6.63 -4.44 16.39
C PRO A 28 5.39 -3.82 15.72
N GLY A 29 4.23 -4.49 15.84
CA GLY A 29 2.91 -4.08 15.38
C GLY A 29 2.02 -3.51 16.50
N ALA A 30 2.31 -3.68 17.79
CA ALA A 30 1.48 -3.08 18.84
C ALA A 30 1.51 -1.54 18.77
N ILE A 31 0.39 -0.91 18.37
CA ILE A 31 0.25 0.56 18.29
C ILE A 31 0.84 1.19 19.55
N PRO A 32 1.76 2.17 19.46
CA PRO A 32 2.25 2.82 20.66
C PRO A 32 1.07 3.43 21.42
N PRO A 33 0.96 3.21 22.74
CA PRO A 33 -0.19 3.65 23.53
C PRO A 33 -0.53 5.14 23.35
N ALA A 34 0.48 5.98 23.09
CA ALA A 34 0.33 7.41 22.83
C ALA A 34 -0.51 7.74 21.58
N TYR A 35 -0.58 6.84 20.58
CA TYR A 35 -1.30 7.04 19.33
C TYR A 35 -2.56 6.19 19.20
N ALA A 36 -2.87 5.35 20.19
CA ALA A 36 -3.97 4.37 20.12
C ALA A 36 -5.34 5.02 19.83
N GLU A 37 -5.67 6.13 20.48
CA GLU A 37 -6.94 6.84 20.28
C GLU A 37 -7.05 7.43 18.87
N ARG A 38 -5.96 8.03 18.37
CA ARG A 38 -5.90 8.63 17.03
C ARG A 38 -6.01 7.57 15.95
N ILE A 39 -5.32 6.44 16.11
CA ILE A 39 -5.41 5.30 15.18
C ILE A 39 -6.81 4.67 15.22
N THR A 40 -7.43 4.56 16.39
CA THR A 40 -8.83 4.09 16.51
C THR A 40 -9.79 5.02 15.77
N THR A 41 -9.63 6.34 15.95
CA THR A 41 -10.42 7.35 15.24
C THR A 41 -10.22 7.26 13.72
N LEU A 42 -8.98 7.11 13.27
CA LEU A 42 -8.64 6.93 11.86
C LEU A 42 -9.31 5.68 11.26
N ILE A 43 -9.27 4.55 11.97
CA ILE A 43 -9.93 3.31 11.55
C ILE A 43 -11.45 3.52 11.44
N ALA A 44 -12.07 4.21 12.41
CA ALA A 44 -13.51 4.48 12.36
C ALA A 44 -13.90 5.35 11.15
N LEU A 45 -13.13 6.40 10.86
CA LEU A 45 -13.31 7.24 9.67
C LEU A 45 -13.11 6.45 8.38
N TYR A 46 -12.12 5.56 8.35
CA TYR A 46 -11.89 4.67 7.21
C TYR A 46 -13.03 3.68 7.01
N GLU A 47 -13.61 3.13 8.07
CA GLU A 47 -14.66 2.11 7.98
C GLU A 47 -16.05 2.65 7.64
N SER A 48 -16.32 3.95 7.84
CA SER A 48 -17.59 4.53 7.42
C SER A 48 -17.78 4.53 5.89
N LYS A 49 -16.67 4.51 5.13
CA LYS A 49 -16.60 4.54 3.66
C LYS A 49 -17.29 5.74 3.00
N ASP A 50 -17.80 6.70 3.75
CA ASP A 50 -18.35 7.93 3.18
C ASP A 50 -17.21 8.86 2.72
N PRO A 51 -17.40 9.63 1.64
CA PRO A 51 -16.33 10.45 1.07
C PRO A 51 -15.74 11.48 2.04
N GLU A 52 -16.56 12.09 2.89
CA GLU A 52 -16.09 13.12 3.83
C GLU A 52 -15.19 12.51 4.91
N SER A 53 -15.60 11.38 5.47
CA SER A 53 -14.78 10.64 6.44
C SER A 53 -13.49 10.11 5.83
N LEU A 54 -13.49 9.69 4.56
CA LEU A 54 -12.26 9.29 3.87
C LEU A 54 -11.28 10.45 3.68
N ILE A 55 -11.78 11.66 3.41
CA ILE A 55 -10.95 12.88 3.36
C ILE A 55 -10.38 13.19 4.75
N ARG A 56 -11.20 13.11 5.80
CA ARG A 56 -10.75 13.31 7.19
C ARG A 56 -9.73 12.26 7.61
N ALA A 57 -9.94 10.99 7.22
CA ALA A 57 -8.99 9.91 7.45
C ALA A 57 -7.65 10.19 6.75
N ALA A 58 -7.67 10.69 5.51
CA ALA A 58 -6.45 11.03 4.79
C ALA A 58 -5.66 12.16 5.48
N ALA A 59 -6.35 13.18 5.99
CA ALA A 59 -5.71 14.26 6.74
C ALA A 59 -5.12 13.78 8.08
N GLU A 60 -5.86 12.96 8.83
CA GLU A 60 -5.37 12.38 10.09
C GLU A 60 -4.17 11.45 9.86
N ALA A 61 -4.19 10.66 8.79
CA ALA A 61 -3.08 9.79 8.43
C ALA A 61 -1.82 10.56 8.02
N ASP A 62 -1.95 11.75 7.42
CA ASP A 62 -0.79 12.62 7.12
C ASP A 62 -0.18 13.20 8.40
N ALA A 63 -1.01 13.68 9.32
CA ALA A 63 -0.55 14.19 10.61
C ALA A 63 0.16 13.09 11.43
N LEU A 64 -0.43 11.88 11.50
CA LEU A 64 0.18 10.75 12.19
C LEU A 64 1.49 10.30 11.54
N ASP A 65 1.63 10.40 10.20
CA ASP A 65 2.86 9.99 9.52
C ASP A 65 4.04 10.90 9.89
N HIS A 66 3.77 12.19 10.03
CA HIS A 66 4.75 13.14 10.55
C HIS A 66 5.18 12.75 11.96
N ASP A 67 4.23 12.57 12.88
CA ASP A 67 4.52 12.28 14.29
C ASP A 67 5.28 10.96 14.46
N LEU A 68 4.83 9.89 13.79
CA LEU A 68 5.50 8.60 13.82
C LEU A 68 6.89 8.65 13.17
N THR A 69 7.07 9.44 12.12
CA THR A 69 8.39 9.62 11.50
C THR A 69 9.35 10.35 12.43
N VAL A 70 8.88 11.37 13.17
CA VAL A 70 9.69 12.11 14.13
C VAL A 70 10.10 11.22 15.30
N GLU A 71 9.19 10.42 15.82
CA GLU A 71 9.44 9.61 17.03
C GLU A 71 10.17 8.30 16.73
N TYR A 72 9.77 7.58 15.69
CA TYR A 72 10.27 6.22 15.40
C TYR A 72 11.17 6.14 14.17
N GLY A 73 11.14 7.16 13.31
CA GLY A 73 11.85 7.16 12.03
C GLY A 73 11.02 6.63 10.87
N ALA A 74 11.48 6.95 9.66
CA ALA A 74 10.76 6.67 8.41
C ALA A 74 10.61 5.17 8.07
N ASP A 75 11.54 4.34 8.53
CA ASP A 75 11.59 2.90 8.22
C ASP A 75 11.02 2.03 9.35
N HIS A 76 10.56 2.65 10.45
CA HIS A 76 9.91 1.92 11.54
C HIS A 76 8.57 1.33 11.07
N LEU A 77 8.21 0.15 11.58
CA LEU A 77 7.06 -0.60 11.08
C LEU A 77 5.72 0.13 11.30
N PHE A 78 5.55 0.86 12.40
CA PHE A 78 4.38 1.74 12.61
C PHE A 78 4.23 2.78 11.49
N THR A 79 5.33 3.47 11.17
CA THR A 79 5.37 4.48 10.11
C THR A 79 5.03 3.84 8.76
N LEU A 80 5.60 2.67 8.45
CA LEU A 80 5.33 1.97 7.20
C LEU A 80 3.87 1.50 7.09
N GLN A 81 3.30 0.94 8.16
CA GLN A 81 1.89 0.52 8.18
C GLN A 81 0.94 1.69 7.97
N LEU A 82 1.22 2.85 8.59
CA LEU A 82 0.42 4.04 8.36
C LEU A 82 0.51 4.52 6.90
N ARG A 83 1.70 4.50 6.31
CA ARG A 83 1.89 4.87 4.89
C ARG A 83 1.19 3.89 3.94
N ASP A 84 1.08 2.62 4.29
CA ASP A 84 0.26 1.66 3.54
C ASP A 84 -1.22 2.07 3.53
N LEU A 85 -1.74 2.52 4.69
CA LEU A 85 -3.10 3.06 4.78
C LEU A 85 -3.24 4.34 3.95
N ARG A 86 -2.26 5.24 3.97
CA ARG A 86 -2.27 6.46 3.14
C ARG A 86 -2.41 6.12 1.66
N GLY A 87 -1.62 5.18 1.15
CA GLY A 87 -1.73 4.74 -0.25
C GLY A 87 -3.12 4.19 -0.59
N TRP A 88 -3.75 3.48 0.34
CA TRP A 88 -5.10 3.00 0.16
C TRP A 88 -6.17 4.09 0.23
N LEU A 89 -6.04 5.05 1.14
CA LEU A 89 -6.95 6.21 1.21
C LEU A 89 -6.87 7.05 -0.07
N CYS A 90 -5.68 7.22 -0.66
CA CYS A 90 -5.55 7.81 -1.99
C CYS A 90 -6.34 7.01 -3.03
N HIS A 91 -6.24 5.68 -3.06
CA HIS A 91 -7.02 4.86 -3.99
C HIS A 91 -8.53 5.03 -3.78
N LEU A 92 -9.01 4.97 -2.54
CA LEU A 92 -10.44 5.09 -2.22
C LEU A 92 -11.02 6.48 -2.52
N THR A 93 -10.18 7.52 -2.49
CA THR A 93 -10.58 8.90 -2.84
C THR A 93 -10.35 9.22 -4.32
N GLY A 94 -10.07 8.22 -5.16
CA GLY A 94 -9.89 8.38 -6.61
C GLY A 94 -8.50 8.88 -7.03
N GLN A 95 -7.59 9.12 -6.09
CA GLN A 95 -6.22 9.57 -6.34
C GLN A 95 -5.30 8.37 -6.63
N HIS A 96 -5.63 7.60 -7.67
CA HIS A 96 -4.99 6.30 -7.92
C HIS A 96 -3.48 6.38 -8.14
N ALA A 97 -2.99 7.38 -8.91
CA ALA A 97 -1.55 7.55 -9.13
C ALA A 97 -0.79 7.80 -7.80
N ALA A 98 -1.30 8.72 -6.98
CA ALA A 98 -0.75 8.98 -5.64
C ALA A 98 -0.78 7.71 -4.77
N GLY A 99 -1.85 6.93 -4.85
CA GLY A 99 -1.97 5.64 -4.16
C GLY A 99 -0.88 4.65 -4.58
N VAL A 100 -0.61 4.53 -5.88
CA VAL A 100 0.48 3.69 -6.39
C VAL A 100 1.84 4.15 -5.89
N HIS A 101 2.12 5.46 -5.90
CA HIS A 101 3.40 5.98 -5.40
C HIS A 101 3.62 5.65 -3.93
N TRP A 102 2.60 5.81 -3.09
CA TRP A 102 2.65 5.38 -1.69
C TRP A 102 2.93 3.89 -1.57
N CYS A 103 2.18 3.06 -2.29
CA CYS A 103 2.35 1.61 -2.22
C CYS A 103 3.72 1.15 -2.73
N LEU A 104 4.28 1.78 -3.76
CA LEU A 104 5.64 1.52 -4.26
C LEU A 104 6.71 1.89 -3.23
N HIS A 105 6.55 3.05 -2.60
CA HIS A 105 7.44 3.52 -1.54
C HIS A 105 7.47 2.53 -0.37
N THR A 106 6.29 2.17 0.14
CA THR A 106 6.21 1.28 1.29
C THR A 106 6.58 -0.16 0.94
N LEU A 107 6.31 -0.64 -0.29
CA LEU A 107 6.72 -1.99 -0.70
C LEU A 107 8.24 -2.12 -0.69
N ARG A 108 8.95 -1.14 -1.24
CA ARG A 108 10.43 -1.09 -1.19
C ARG A 108 10.94 -1.06 0.25
N ALA A 109 10.29 -0.28 1.11
CA ALA A 109 10.68 -0.20 2.52
C ALA A 109 10.47 -1.53 3.26
N HIS A 110 9.32 -2.19 3.08
CA HIS A 110 9.07 -3.51 3.68
C HIS A 110 10.04 -4.58 3.16
N ILE A 111 10.35 -4.58 1.86
CA ILE A 111 11.38 -5.49 1.29
C ILE A 111 12.74 -5.25 1.96
N ARG A 112 13.15 -3.99 2.15
CA ARG A 112 14.42 -3.66 2.81
C ARG A 112 14.44 -4.05 4.29
N VAL A 113 13.34 -3.84 5.02
CA VAL A 113 13.27 -4.09 6.46
C VAL A 113 13.06 -5.57 6.78
N ARG A 114 12.28 -6.31 5.98
CA ARG A 114 11.85 -7.68 6.29
C ARG A 114 12.23 -8.73 5.23
N GLY A 115 12.80 -8.30 4.10
CA GLY A 115 13.11 -9.15 2.96
C GLY A 115 11.92 -9.36 2.01
N ALA A 116 12.23 -9.65 0.75
CA ALA A 116 11.23 -9.88 -0.30
C ALA A 116 10.38 -11.14 -0.08
N GLY A 117 10.91 -12.14 0.63
CA GLY A 117 10.20 -13.39 0.93
C GLY A 117 9.13 -13.29 2.03
N HIS A 118 9.00 -12.13 2.69
CA HIS A 118 8.03 -11.95 3.76
C HIS A 118 6.59 -11.86 3.22
N ARG A 119 5.63 -12.55 3.86
CA ARG A 119 4.23 -12.62 3.39
C ARG A 119 3.59 -11.26 3.08
N LEU A 120 3.87 -10.25 3.92
CA LEU A 120 3.32 -8.91 3.75
C LEU A 120 3.82 -8.21 2.48
N ALA A 121 5.07 -8.47 2.07
CA ALA A 121 5.59 -7.93 0.81
C ALA A 121 4.77 -8.47 -0.37
N ALA A 122 4.42 -9.76 -0.35
CA ALA A 122 3.61 -10.38 -1.40
C ALA A 122 2.19 -9.79 -1.48
N ASP A 123 1.50 -9.65 -0.35
CA ASP A 123 0.15 -9.05 -0.32
C ASP A 123 0.16 -7.60 -0.81
N GLN A 124 1.18 -6.85 -0.42
CA GLN A 124 1.36 -5.46 -0.82
C GLN A 124 1.73 -5.31 -2.30
N ALA A 125 2.57 -6.20 -2.83
CA ALA A 125 2.89 -6.28 -4.25
C ALA A 125 1.61 -6.50 -5.09
N ARG A 126 0.76 -7.46 -4.69
CA ARG A 126 -0.53 -7.72 -5.34
C ARG A 126 -1.46 -6.51 -5.29
N ARG A 127 -1.58 -5.85 -4.13
CA ARG A 127 -2.38 -4.63 -4.02
C ARG A 127 -1.86 -3.50 -4.89
N THR A 128 -0.56 -3.26 -4.89
CA THR A 128 0.05 -2.20 -5.70
C THR A 128 -0.28 -2.44 -7.18
N CYS A 129 -0.17 -3.68 -7.65
CA CYS A 129 -0.59 -4.06 -9.00
C CYS A 129 -2.10 -3.83 -9.24
N GLN A 130 -2.97 -4.11 -8.28
CA GLN A 130 -4.39 -3.86 -8.40
C GLN A 130 -4.69 -2.37 -8.54
N ILE A 131 -4.17 -1.52 -7.65
CA ILE A 131 -4.38 -0.07 -7.68
C ILE A 131 -3.81 0.52 -8.98
N TRP A 132 -2.65 0.05 -9.41
CA TRP A 132 -2.00 0.51 -10.64
C TRP A 132 -2.88 0.35 -11.88
N ARG A 133 -3.73 -0.67 -11.95
CA ARG A 133 -4.66 -0.86 -13.07
C ARG A 133 -5.75 0.21 -13.16
N TYR A 134 -5.95 1.02 -12.12
CA TYR A 134 -6.87 2.15 -12.12
C TYR A 134 -6.18 3.47 -12.54
N VAL A 135 -4.87 3.48 -12.77
CA VAL A 135 -4.17 4.68 -13.28
C VAL A 135 -4.49 4.85 -14.76
N THR A 136 -5.21 5.91 -15.09
CA THR A 136 -5.69 6.20 -16.45
C THR A 136 -4.78 7.12 -17.25
N ASP A 137 -3.99 7.97 -16.57
CA ASP A 137 -2.95 8.74 -17.23
C ASP A 137 -1.84 7.80 -17.73
N LEU A 138 -1.58 7.82 -19.04
CA LEU A 138 -0.69 6.84 -19.66
C LEU A 138 0.79 7.07 -19.32
N ALA A 139 1.19 8.33 -19.08
CA ALA A 139 2.56 8.65 -18.70
C ALA A 139 2.83 8.17 -17.28
N GLU A 140 1.90 8.41 -16.35
CA GLU A 140 1.97 7.91 -14.98
C GLU A 140 1.86 6.40 -14.91
N ALA A 141 0.93 5.78 -15.65
CA ALA A 141 0.80 4.32 -15.71
C ALA A 141 2.10 3.67 -16.21
N ARG A 142 2.75 4.27 -17.21
CA ARG A 142 4.06 3.81 -17.70
C ARG A 142 5.14 3.94 -16.63
N SER A 143 5.34 5.15 -16.12
CA SER A 143 6.38 5.46 -15.12
C SER A 143 6.26 4.56 -13.88
N THR A 144 5.06 4.48 -13.31
CA THR A 144 4.80 3.65 -12.14
C THR A 144 4.83 2.15 -12.44
N GLY A 145 4.44 1.74 -13.64
CA GLY A 145 4.51 0.34 -14.08
C GLY A 145 5.96 -0.15 -14.25
N GLU A 146 6.83 0.69 -14.83
CA GLU A 146 8.27 0.42 -14.95
C GLU A 146 8.94 0.31 -13.58
N MET A 147 8.47 1.07 -12.59
CA MET A 147 8.91 0.96 -11.19
C MET A 147 8.35 -0.27 -10.46
N LEU A 148 7.11 -0.68 -10.77
CA LEU A 148 6.41 -1.76 -10.10
C LEU A 148 6.92 -3.14 -10.56
N LEU A 149 7.14 -3.32 -11.86
CA LEU A 149 7.49 -4.61 -12.45
C LEU A 149 8.65 -5.33 -11.72
N PRO A 150 9.84 -4.71 -11.52
CA PRO A 150 10.93 -5.41 -10.84
C PRO A 150 10.58 -5.82 -9.40
N LEU A 151 9.74 -5.05 -8.70
CA LEU A 151 9.29 -5.42 -7.35
C LEU A 151 8.34 -6.63 -7.37
N LEU A 152 7.46 -6.72 -8.38
CA LEU A 152 6.60 -7.88 -8.56
C LEU A 152 7.42 -9.13 -8.88
N GLU A 153 8.44 -9.00 -9.72
CA GLU A 153 9.30 -10.12 -10.10
C GLU A 153 10.15 -10.62 -8.93
N ASP A 154 10.67 -9.71 -8.10
CA ASP A 154 11.44 -10.03 -6.90
C ASP A 154 10.57 -10.73 -5.82
N VAL A 155 9.36 -10.21 -5.58
CA VAL A 155 8.49 -10.67 -4.49
C VAL A 155 7.62 -11.87 -4.88
N LEU A 156 7.06 -11.87 -6.10
CA LEU A 156 6.08 -12.86 -6.55
C LEU A 156 6.63 -13.82 -7.62
N GLY A 157 7.84 -13.56 -8.13
CA GLY A 157 8.44 -14.28 -9.23
C GLY A 157 8.07 -13.72 -10.61
N THR A 158 9.00 -13.88 -11.56
CA THR A 158 8.87 -13.39 -12.94
C THR A 158 7.62 -13.88 -13.67
N ASP A 159 7.20 -15.12 -13.40
CA ASP A 159 6.04 -15.75 -14.05
C ASP A 159 4.70 -15.52 -13.36
N SER A 160 4.67 -14.68 -12.31
CA SER A 160 3.44 -14.30 -11.63
C SER A 160 2.44 -13.66 -12.58
N THR A 161 1.16 -13.85 -12.27
CA THR A 161 0.05 -13.26 -13.04
C THR A 161 0.15 -11.74 -13.04
N GLU A 162 0.55 -11.15 -11.90
CA GLU A 162 0.74 -9.73 -11.70
C GLU A 162 1.88 -9.18 -12.57
N ALA A 163 3.08 -9.78 -12.52
CA ALA A 163 4.20 -9.34 -13.36
C ALA A 163 3.87 -9.44 -14.87
N ARG A 164 3.20 -10.53 -15.28
CA ARG A 164 2.72 -10.71 -16.66
C ARG A 164 1.73 -9.61 -17.06
N ALA A 165 0.78 -9.27 -16.18
CA ALA A 165 -0.22 -8.25 -16.44
C ALA A 165 0.43 -6.87 -16.66
N VAL A 166 1.39 -6.49 -15.80
CA VAL A 166 2.14 -5.22 -15.95
C VAL A 166 2.91 -5.19 -17.27
N ARG A 167 3.65 -6.26 -17.61
CA ARG A 167 4.39 -6.36 -18.88
C ARG A 167 3.49 -6.18 -20.11
N ILE A 168 2.32 -6.81 -20.12
CA ILE A 168 1.36 -6.67 -21.23
C ILE A 168 0.90 -5.22 -21.39
N VAL A 169 0.57 -4.54 -20.29
CA VAL A 169 0.10 -3.16 -20.33
C VAL A 169 1.22 -2.21 -20.74
N LEU A 170 2.44 -2.35 -20.20
CA LEU A 170 3.60 -1.55 -20.61
C LEU A 170 3.91 -1.73 -22.10
N GLY A 171 3.84 -2.95 -22.62
CA GLY A 171 4.00 -3.22 -24.05
C GLY A 171 2.96 -2.51 -24.92
N ARG A 172 1.70 -2.43 -24.46
CA ARG A 172 0.64 -1.70 -25.17
C ARG A 172 0.84 -0.18 -25.11
N ILE A 173 1.28 0.36 -23.97
CA ILE A 173 1.55 1.79 -23.84
C ILE A 173 2.72 2.20 -24.74
N GLY A 174 3.81 1.40 -24.77
CA GLY A 174 4.98 1.66 -25.61
C GLY A 174 4.75 1.52 -27.11
N ALA A 175 3.78 0.69 -27.53
CA ALA A 175 3.41 0.51 -28.94
C ALA A 175 2.50 1.63 -29.50
N ARG A 176 1.97 2.52 -28.65
CA ARG A 176 1.10 3.62 -29.11
C ARG A 176 1.97 4.74 -29.70
N PRO A 177 1.79 5.11 -30.99
CA PRO A 177 2.52 6.23 -31.57
C PRO A 177 2.16 7.54 -30.83
N PRO A 178 3.10 8.51 -30.72
CA PRO A 178 2.80 9.80 -30.12
C PRO A 178 1.63 10.45 -30.88
N ALA A 179 0.64 10.94 -30.13
CA ALA A 179 -0.47 11.68 -30.73
C ALA A 179 0.11 12.93 -31.43
N SER A 180 -0.12 12.99 -32.75
CA SER A 180 0.22 14.13 -33.61
C SER A 180 -0.64 15.35 -33.30
#